data_AF-A0A522JD41-F1
#
_entry.id   AF-A0A522JD41-F1
#
_cell.length_a   1.000
_cell.length_b   1.000
_cell.length_c   1.000
_cell.angle_alpha   90.00
_cell.angle_beta   90.00
_cell.angle_gamma   90.00
#
_symmetry.space_group_name_H-M   'P 1'
#
loop_
_entity.id
_entity.type
_entity.pdbx_description
1 polymer ?
#
loop_
_entity_poly.entity_id
_entity_poly.type
_entity_poly.pdbx_seq_one_letter_code
_entity_poly.pdbx_strand_id
1 'polypeptide(L)'
;MDRDFILGHLVPYRLTAVSTMAVALTYAADWDAPRRMEIYFDGKLSVEGSSNAFVSMAVESGLMHCRALLEFLGLSAKNGKLTNVQSRRPDDVGIESFSNSAGPLKRVTPAVAISHYSGPASEAEKALLSVFHVSNKGFAHFTAGFNPSSVGHDALEIASRGVPSLVISHLYTPLGLPAPDFQIKGRPRGGC
;
A
#
# COMPACT_ATOMS: atom_id res chain seq x y z
N MET A 1 -12.97 -9.52 15.31
CA MET A 1 -12.47 -8.14 15.42
C MET A 1 -13.62 -7.20 15.13
N ASP A 2 -13.76 -6.13 15.91
CA ASP A 2 -14.85 -5.17 15.76
C ASP A 2 -14.74 -4.39 14.42
N ARG A 3 -15.87 -4.17 13.74
CA ARG A 3 -15.92 -3.44 12.46
C ARG A 3 -15.50 -1.99 12.63
N ASP A 4 -15.89 -1.37 13.73
CA ASP A 4 -15.56 0.03 14.02
C ASP A 4 -14.06 0.17 14.30
N PHE A 5 -13.45 -0.81 14.96
CA PHE A 5 -12.00 -0.88 15.08
C PHE A 5 -11.30 -1.01 13.72
N ILE A 6 -11.83 -1.84 12.82
CA ILE A 6 -11.23 -2.02 11.49
C ILE A 6 -11.30 -0.71 10.68
N LEU A 7 -12.46 -0.07 10.65
CA LEU A 7 -12.68 1.17 9.89
C LEU A 7 -11.99 2.37 10.53
N GLY A 8 -12.06 2.50 11.85
CA GLY A 8 -11.51 3.66 12.57
C GLY A 8 -10.00 3.60 12.79
N HIS A 9 -9.40 2.41 12.81
CA HIS A 9 -8.00 2.24 13.22
C HIS A 9 -7.18 1.39 12.25
N LEU A 10 -7.61 0.16 11.96
CA LEU A 10 -6.77 -0.78 11.22
C LEU A 10 -6.57 -0.36 9.75
N VAL A 11 -7.65 0.00 9.05
CA VAL A 11 -7.56 0.46 7.65
C VAL A 11 -6.80 1.79 7.56
N PRO A 12 -7.09 2.82 8.38
CA PRO A 12 -6.31 4.06 8.39
C PRO A 12 -4.82 3.85 8.68
N TYR A 13 -4.47 2.99 9.64
CA TYR A 13 -3.08 2.64 9.93
C TYR A 13 -2.37 2.05 8.71
N ARG A 14 -3.04 1.11 8.01
CA ARG A 14 -2.50 0.50 6.78
C ARG A 14 -2.35 1.53 5.67
N LEU A 15 -3.33 2.41 5.47
CA LEU A 15 -3.26 3.49 4.50
C LEU A 15 -2.13 4.48 4.81
N THR A 16 -1.88 4.75 6.09
CA THR A 16 -0.77 5.62 6.54
C THR A 16 0.58 5.01 6.19
N ALA A 17 0.75 3.70 6.36
CA ALA A 17 1.97 3.02 5.93
C ALA A 17 2.19 3.11 4.41
N VAL A 18 1.11 2.97 3.61
CA VAL A 18 1.18 3.16 2.15
C VAL A 18 1.55 4.60 1.80
N SER A 19 0.97 5.59 2.49
CA SER A 19 1.33 7.00 2.30
C SER A 19 2.78 7.29 2.71
N THR A 20 3.28 6.64 3.75
CA THR A 20 4.68 6.78 4.20
C THR A 20 5.64 6.24 3.15
N MET A 21 5.31 5.09 2.54
CA MET A 21 6.03 4.57 1.38
C MET A 21 6.03 5.54 0.21
N ALA A 22 4.89 6.18 -0.10
CA ALA A 22 4.83 7.14 -1.19
C ALA A 22 5.82 8.30 -1.00
N VAL A 23 5.90 8.85 0.22
CA VAL A 23 6.88 9.90 0.56
C VAL A 23 8.32 9.38 0.46
N ALA A 24 8.58 8.17 0.97
CA ALA A 24 9.89 7.56 0.88
C ALA A 24 10.35 7.32 -0.57
N LEU A 25 9.44 6.91 -1.45
CA LEU A 25 9.71 6.75 -2.87
C LEU A 25 10.08 8.07 -3.54
N THR A 26 9.39 9.18 -3.21
CA THR A 26 9.77 10.52 -3.70
C THR A 26 11.20 10.86 -3.29
N TYR A 27 11.56 10.68 -2.01
CA TYR A 27 12.92 10.94 -1.55
C TYR A 27 13.96 10.02 -2.18
N ALA A 28 13.64 8.75 -2.39
CA ALA A 28 14.53 7.81 -3.05
C ALA A 28 14.76 8.16 -4.53
N ALA A 29 13.78 8.75 -5.22
CA ALA A 29 13.92 9.21 -6.60
C ALA A 29 14.79 10.47 -6.70
N ASP A 30 14.72 11.36 -5.70
CA ASP A 30 15.43 12.65 -5.70
C ASP A 30 16.92 12.53 -5.33
N TRP A 31 17.36 11.40 -4.78
CA TRP A 31 18.70 11.25 -4.19
C TRP A 31 19.53 10.16 -4.86
N ASP A 32 20.72 10.53 -5.35
CA ASP A 32 21.68 9.57 -5.92
C ASP A 32 22.30 8.64 -4.87
N ALA A 33 22.23 9.00 -3.59
CA ALA A 33 22.78 8.24 -2.47
C ALA A 33 22.01 8.51 -1.17
N PRO A 34 22.07 7.59 -0.17
CA PRO A 34 21.49 7.81 1.14
C PRO A 34 22.04 9.08 1.80
N ARG A 35 21.16 9.86 2.42
CA ARG A 35 21.51 11.13 3.09
C ARG A 35 21.56 10.97 4.60
N ARG A 36 22.18 11.93 5.30
CA ARG A 36 22.00 12.05 6.75
C ARG A 36 20.54 12.33 7.07
N MET A 37 20.01 11.60 8.03
CA MET A 37 18.67 11.75 8.58
C MET A 37 18.77 12.13 10.05
N GLU A 38 17.89 13.02 10.46
CA GLU A 38 17.69 13.43 11.83
C GLU A 38 16.19 13.26 12.14
N ILE A 39 15.87 12.63 13.26
CA ILE A 39 14.51 12.48 13.76
C ILE A 39 14.39 13.29 15.05
N TYR A 40 13.42 14.19 15.04
CA TYR A 40 13.12 15.08 16.16
C TYR A 40 11.82 14.63 16.82
N PHE A 41 11.84 14.43 18.15
CA PHE A 41 10.63 14.26 18.97
C PHE A 41 10.42 15.54 19.77
N ASP A 42 9.23 16.13 19.67
CA ASP A 42 8.88 17.40 20.31
C ASP A 42 9.92 18.52 20.08
N GLY A 43 10.42 18.60 18.84
CA GLY A 43 11.44 19.58 18.42
C GLY A 43 12.85 19.30 18.93
N LYS A 44 13.09 18.19 19.64
CA LYS A 44 14.41 17.80 20.15
C LYS A 44 14.99 16.68 19.30
N LEU A 45 16.25 16.85 18.88
CA LEU A 45 16.98 15.83 18.15
C LEU A 45 17.17 14.60 19.03
N SER A 46 16.70 13.44 18.56
CA SER A 46 16.69 12.21 19.33
C SER A 46 17.31 11.02 18.61
N VAL A 47 17.26 11.00 17.27
CA VAL A 47 17.87 9.95 16.45
C VAL A 47 18.60 10.57 15.27
N GLU A 48 19.80 10.07 14.99
CA GLU A 48 20.60 10.44 13.83
C GLU A 48 21.02 9.17 13.09
N GLY A 49 21.12 9.24 11.76
CA GLY A 49 21.60 8.10 10.99
C GLY A 49 21.50 8.29 9.48
N SER A 50 21.53 7.17 8.76
CA SER A 50 21.30 7.13 7.32
C SER A 50 19.80 7.18 7.02
N SER A 51 19.42 7.91 5.98
CA SER A 51 18.05 7.96 5.47
C SER A 51 17.51 6.59 5.06
N ASN A 52 18.38 5.60 4.80
CA ASN A 52 17.95 4.22 4.54
C ASN A 52 17.17 3.62 5.72
N ALA A 53 17.48 4.01 6.96
CA ALA A 53 16.75 3.55 8.13
C ALA A 53 15.27 3.96 8.10
N PHE A 54 14.93 5.05 7.40
CA PHE A 54 13.55 5.44 7.12
C PHE A 54 13.06 4.90 5.78
N VAL A 55 13.79 5.17 4.68
CA VAL A 55 13.34 4.89 3.31
C VAL A 55 13.08 3.41 3.10
N SER A 56 14.04 2.54 3.46
CA SER A 56 13.87 1.10 3.28
C SER A 56 12.68 0.63 4.09
N MET A 57 12.66 0.89 5.40
CA MET A 57 11.58 0.47 6.30
C MET A 57 10.20 0.95 5.86
N ALA A 58 10.09 2.20 5.37
CA ALA A 58 8.86 2.76 4.84
C ALA A 58 8.38 2.00 3.60
N VAL A 59 9.29 1.69 2.67
CA VAL A 59 8.97 0.91 1.47
C VAL A 59 8.55 -0.51 1.81
N GLU A 60 9.26 -1.20 2.69
CA GLU A 60 8.91 -2.58 3.11
C GLU A 60 7.53 -2.61 3.80
N SER A 61 7.33 -1.70 4.75
CA SER A 61 6.07 -1.58 5.50
C SER A 61 4.89 -1.25 4.57
N GLY A 62 5.05 -0.24 3.71
CA GLY A 62 4.00 0.14 2.75
C GLY A 62 3.66 -0.99 1.79
N LEU A 63 4.64 -1.77 1.33
CA LEU A 63 4.41 -2.93 0.47
C LEU A 63 3.62 -4.05 1.16
N MET A 64 3.96 -4.37 2.42
CA MET A 64 3.18 -5.32 3.23
C MET A 64 1.73 -4.86 3.37
N HIS A 65 1.55 -3.58 3.68
CA HIS A 65 0.22 -3.02 3.91
C HIS A 65 -0.58 -2.86 2.61
N CYS A 66 0.04 -2.54 1.48
CA CYS A 66 -0.57 -2.60 0.16
C CYS A 66 -1.12 -4.00 -0.13
N ARG A 67 -0.31 -5.05 0.05
CA ARG A 67 -0.76 -6.43 -0.15
C ARG A 67 -1.95 -6.76 0.75
N ALA A 68 -1.83 -6.43 2.04
CA ALA A 68 -2.86 -6.77 3.00
C ALA A 68 -4.20 -6.02 2.73
N LEU A 69 -4.13 -4.80 2.17
CA LEU A 69 -5.31 -4.06 1.69
C LEU A 69 -5.89 -4.68 0.42
N LEU A 70 -5.07 -5.13 -0.53
CA LEU A 70 -5.54 -5.81 -1.74
C LEU A 70 -6.23 -7.14 -1.42
N GLU A 71 -5.67 -7.93 -0.51
CA GLU A 71 -6.30 -9.18 -0.04
C GLU A 71 -7.60 -8.90 0.74
N PHE A 72 -7.63 -7.83 1.53
CA PHE A 72 -8.85 -7.36 2.19
C PHE A 72 -9.95 -7.02 1.16
N LEU A 73 -9.61 -6.31 0.08
CA LEU A 73 -10.52 -6.01 -1.04
C LEU A 73 -10.93 -7.25 -1.85
N GLY A 74 -10.29 -8.40 -1.64
CA GLY A 74 -10.62 -9.67 -2.28
C GLY A 74 -9.78 -10.00 -3.51
N LEU A 75 -8.62 -9.35 -3.67
CA LEU A 75 -7.66 -9.59 -4.75
C LEU A 75 -6.50 -10.49 -4.29
N SER A 76 -5.93 -11.24 -5.22
CA SER A 76 -4.78 -12.11 -5.01
C SER A 76 -3.97 -12.25 -6.31
N ALA A 77 -2.79 -12.86 -6.26
CA ALA A 77 -1.99 -13.17 -7.42
C ALA A 77 -1.74 -14.67 -7.55
N LYS A 78 -1.98 -15.23 -8.74
CA LYS A 78 -1.72 -16.64 -9.04
C LYS A 78 -1.14 -16.77 -10.44
N ASN A 79 -0.05 -17.51 -10.59
CA ASN A 79 0.63 -17.75 -11.87
C ASN A 79 0.91 -16.46 -12.67
N GLY A 80 1.32 -15.39 -11.99
CA GLY A 80 1.63 -14.10 -12.62
C GLY A 80 0.42 -13.31 -13.11
N LYS A 81 -0.80 -13.65 -12.67
CA LYS A 81 -2.04 -12.94 -13.02
C LYS A 81 -2.79 -12.49 -11.78
N LEU A 82 -3.47 -11.35 -11.89
CA LEU A 82 -4.36 -10.86 -10.85
C LEU A 82 -5.64 -11.73 -10.83
N THR A 83 -6.05 -12.14 -9.65
CA THR A 83 -7.20 -13.04 -9.43
C THR A 83 -7.99 -12.60 -8.22
N ASN A 84 -9.18 -13.17 -8.00
CA ASN A 84 -9.88 -13.02 -6.74
C ASN A 84 -9.41 -14.07 -5.71
N VAL A 85 -9.39 -13.67 -4.44
CA VAL A 85 -9.26 -14.58 -3.30
C VAL A 85 -10.36 -15.65 -3.40
N GLN A 86 -9.96 -16.92 -3.43
CA GLN A 86 -10.87 -18.06 -3.58
C GLN A 86 -11.50 -18.46 -2.25
N SER A 87 -10.67 -18.56 -1.21
CA SER A 87 -11.08 -18.88 0.15
C SER A 87 -10.35 -17.99 1.15
N ARG A 88 -10.98 -17.80 2.30
CA ARG A 88 -10.43 -17.07 3.45
C ARG A 88 -10.32 -18.02 4.63
N ARG A 89 -9.38 -17.78 5.54
CA ARG A 89 -9.39 -18.46 6.83
C ARG A 89 -10.60 -17.99 7.64
N PRO A 90 -11.11 -18.80 8.58
CA PRO A 90 -12.30 -18.44 9.37
C PRO A 90 -12.16 -17.11 10.14
N ASP A 91 -10.93 -16.71 10.46
CA ASP A 91 -10.57 -15.50 11.18
C ASP A 91 -10.17 -14.31 10.29
N ASP A 92 -10.09 -14.51 8.97
CA ASP A 92 -9.79 -13.44 8.02
C ASP A 92 -11.03 -12.58 7.75
N VAL A 93 -10.88 -11.25 7.87
CA VAL A 93 -11.93 -10.30 7.51
C VAL A 93 -11.70 -9.77 6.10
N GLY A 94 -12.72 -9.84 5.25
CA GLY A 94 -12.73 -9.27 3.91
C GLY A 94 -13.68 -8.09 3.80
N ILE A 95 -13.59 -7.35 2.69
CA ILE A 95 -14.54 -6.26 2.38
C ILE A 95 -16.00 -6.74 2.37
N GLU A 96 -16.24 -7.99 1.98
CA GLU A 96 -17.57 -8.60 1.98
C GLU A 96 -18.19 -8.76 3.38
N SER A 97 -17.40 -8.60 4.45
CA SER A 97 -17.88 -8.59 5.82
C SER A 97 -18.50 -7.26 6.22
N PHE A 98 -18.47 -6.24 5.36
CA PHE A 98 -19.10 -4.93 5.54
C PHE A 98 -20.37 -4.85 4.70
N SER A 99 -21.34 -4.03 5.11
CA SER A 99 -22.64 -3.94 4.44
C SER A 99 -23.19 -2.52 4.50
N ASN A 100 -23.94 -2.15 3.48
CA ASN A 100 -24.73 -0.92 3.43
C ASN A 100 -26.22 -1.26 3.20
N SER A 101 -27.04 -0.26 2.88
CA SER A 101 -28.49 -0.46 2.62
C SER A 101 -28.78 -1.39 1.43
N ALA A 102 -27.83 -1.60 0.52
CA ALA A 102 -27.95 -2.53 -0.61
C ALA A 102 -27.45 -3.95 -0.28
N GLY A 103 -27.00 -4.20 0.96
CA GLY A 103 -26.48 -5.48 1.42
C GLY A 103 -24.96 -5.52 1.56
N PRO A 104 -24.36 -6.72 1.61
CA PRO A 104 -22.91 -6.87 1.73
C PRO A 104 -22.14 -6.23 0.57
N LEU A 105 -21.02 -5.60 0.88
CA LEU A 105 -20.12 -5.08 -0.15
C LEU A 105 -19.55 -6.25 -0.98
N LYS A 106 -19.29 -5.98 -2.26
CA LYS A 106 -18.74 -6.99 -3.18
C LYS A 106 -17.22 -6.96 -3.15
N ARG A 107 -16.59 -8.12 -3.29
CA ARG A 107 -15.14 -8.21 -3.56
C ARG A 107 -14.81 -7.43 -4.83
N VAL A 108 -13.71 -6.69 -4.81
CA VAL A 108 -13.16 -6.02 -5.99
C VAL A 108 -12.64 -7.10 -6.94
N THR A 109 -13.07 -7.08 -8.21
CA THR A 109 -12.57 -8.01 -9.23
C THR A 109 -11.28 -7.46 -9.86
N PRO A 110 -10.42 -8.31 -10.45
CA PRO A 110 -9.26 -7.85 -11.20
C PRO A 110 -9.60 -6.80 -12.26
N ALA A 111 -10.69 -6.99 -13.00
CA ALA A 111 -11.14 -6.03 -14.01
C ALA A 111 -11.46 -4.66 -13.41
N VAL A 112 -12.21 -4.63 -12.29
CA VAL A 112 -12.53 -3.38 -11.58
C VAL A 112 -11.27 -2.73 -11.03
N ALA A 113 -10.36 -3.52 -10.44
CA ALA A 113 -9.12 -3.00 -9.89
C ALA A 113 -8.25 -2.35 -10.99
N ILE A 114 -8.14 -2.99 -12.15
CA ILE A 114 -7.34 -2.50 -13.29
C ILE A 114 -7.98 -1.26 -13.90
N SER A 115 -9.31 -1.26 -14.13
CA SER A 115 -10.00 -0.11 -14.75
C SER A 115 -10.10 1.11 -13.83
N HIS A 116 -9.79 0.96 -12.54
CA HIS A 116 -9.75 2.07 -11.58
C HIS A 116 -8.56 3.02 -11.81
N TYR A 117 -7.52 2.56 -12.52
CA TYR A 117 -6.34 3.36 -12.83
C TYR A 117 -6.55 4.15 -14.13
N SER A 118 -6.15 5.42 -14.15
CA SER A 118 -6.28 6.32 -15.31
C SER A 118 -5.25 6.09 -16.42
N GLY A 119 -4.37 5.09 -16.27
CA GLY A 119 -3.28 4.77 -17.20
C GLY A 119 -3.53 3.47 -17.98
N PRO A 120 -2.52 2.98 -18.73
CA PRO A 120 -2.60 1.70 -19.43
C PRO A 120 -2.95 0.55 -18.49
N ALA A 121 -3.91 -0.30 -18.88
CA ALA A 121 -4.34 -1.45 -18.10
C ALA A 121 -3.18 -2.40 -17.74
N SER A 122 -2.21 -2.55 -18.64
CA SER A 122 -1.01 -3.36 -18.43
C SER A 122 -0.11 -2.81 -17.32
N GLU A 123 0.00 -1.48 -17.19
CA GLU A 123 0.78 -0.85 -16.12
C GLU A 123 0.08 -0.99 -14.78
N ALA A 124 -1.25 -0.82 -14.74
CA ALA A 124 -2.06 -1.03 -13.56
C ALA A 124 -1.95 -2.48 -13.04
N GLU A 125 -2.12 -3.46 -13.93
CA GLU A 125 -1.98 -4.87 -13.55
C GLU A 125 -0.55 -5.18 -13.10
N LYS A 126 0.47 -4.69 -13.81
CA LYS A 126 1.88 -4.87 -13.42
C LYS A 126 2.18 -4.27 -12.05
N ALA A 127 1.66 -3.08 -11.74
CA ALA A 127 1.83 -2.44 -10.45
C ALA A 127 1.22 -3.26 -9.31
N LEU A 128 -0.02 -3.71 -9.47
CA LEU A 128 -0.71 -4.57 -8.49
C LEU A 128 0.01 -5.91 -8.31
N LEU A 129 0.45 -6.55 -9.40
CA LEU A 129 1.20 -7.80 -9.34
C LEU A 129 2.57 -7.63 -8.67
N SER A 130 3.22 -6.49 -8.86
CA SER A 130 4.50 -6.17 -8.24
C SER A 130 4.39 -6.14 -6.72
N VAL A 131 3.30 -5.60 -6.18
CA VAL A 131 3.02 -5.64 -4.73
C VAL A 131 3.02 -7.09 -4.22
N PHE A 132 2.26 -7.99 -4.86
CA PHE A 132 2.20 -9.40 -4.46
C PHE A 132 3.54 -10.13 -4.64
N HIS A 133 4.26 -9.84 -5.72
CA HIS A 133 5.54 -10.47 -6.00
C HIS A 133 6.59 -10.11 -4.94
N VAL A 134 6.77 -8.81 -4.68
CA VAL A 134 7.78 -8.33 -3.74
C VAL A 134 7.43 -8.72 -2.31
N SER A 135 6.18 -8.57 -1.91
CA SER A 135 5.78 -8.89 -0.54
C SER A 135 5.90 -10.39 -0.22
N ASN A 136 5.65 -11.28 -1.19
CA ASN A 136 5.80 -12.72 -0.98
C ASN A 136 7.25 -13.23 -1.10
N LYS A 137 8.04 -12.70 -2.04
CA LYS A 137 9.39 -13.24 -2.31
C LYS A 137 10.54 -12.41 -1.76
N GLY A 138 10.34 -11.09 -1.62
CA GLY A 138 11.38 -10.16 -1.21
C GLY A 138 11.53 -9.98 0.30
N PHE A 139 10.42 -10.11 1.05
CA PHE A 139 10.43 -9.85 2.50
C PHE A 139 10.08 -11.07 3.36
N ALA A 140 9.20 -11.96 2.88
CA ALA A 140 8.83 -13.15 3.63
C ALA A 140 9.87 -14.28 3.58
N HIS A 141 10.81 -14.22 2.62
CA HIS A 141 11.84 -15.23 2.40
C HIS A 141 13.15 -14.56 2.00
N PHE A 142 14.28 -14.96 2.62
CA PHE A 142 15.62 -14.65 2.11
C PHE A 142 15.84 -15.43 0.80
N THR A 143 15.47 -14.84 -0.34
CA THR A 143 15.62 -15.50 -1.64
C THR A 143 16.77 -14.89 -2.44
N ALA A 144 17.63 -15.73 -3.00
CA ALA A 144 18.71 -15.30 -3.90
C ALA A 144 18.21 -14.60 -5.19
N GLY A 145 16.90 -14.65 -5.45
CA GLY A 145 16.25 -14.04 -6.62
C GLY A 145 15.58 -12.69 -6.36
N PHE A 146 15.63 -12.15 -5.13
CA PHE A 146 15.10 -10.82 -4.89
C PHE A 146 16.12 -9.76 -5.31
N ASN A 147 15.77 -8.98 -6.34
CA ASN A 147 16.49 -7.79 -6.73
C ASN A 147 15.53 -6.60 -6.52
N PRO A 148 15.75 -5.73 -5.51
CA PRO A 148 14.89 -4.55 -5.28
C PRO A 148 14.74 -3.67 -6.52
N SER A 149 15.78 -3.60 -7.36
CA SER A 149 15.77 -2.88 -8.64
C SER A 149 14.96 -3.56 -9.75
N SER A 150 14.50 -4.79 -9.59
CA SER A 150 13.65 -5.48 -10.60
C SER A 150 12.19 -5.05 -10.54
N VAL A 151 11.77 -4.43 -9.43
CA VAL A 151 10.47 -3.78 -9.34
C VAL A 151 10.70 -2.30 -9.56
N GLY A 152 10.33 -1.85 -10.77
CA GLY A 152 10.47 -0.46 -11.17
C GLY A 152 9.80 0.45 -10.15
N HIS A 153 10.50 1.53 -9.78
CA HIS A 153 10.01 2.57 -8.89
C HIS A 153 8.61 3.06 -9.29
N ASP A 154 8.37 3.23 -10.60
CA ASP A 154 7.08 3.58 -11.19
C ASP A 154 5.94 2.64 -10.77
N ALA A 155 6.19 1.33 -10.71
CA ALA A 155 5.18 0.35 -10.33
C ALA A 155 4.78 0.49 -8.86
N LEU A 156 5.73 0.82 -7.99
CA LEU A 156 5.49 1.07 -6.57
C LEU A 156 4.76 2.41 -6.36
N GLU A 157 5.10 3.43 -7.15
CA GLU A 157 4.43 4.72 -7.10
C GLU A 157 2.98 4.65 -7.63
N ILE A 158 2.73 3.87 -8.68
CA ILE A 158 1.37 3.59 -9.17
C ILE A 158 0.59 2.85 -8.08
N ALA A 159 1.18 1.83 -7.45
CA ALA A 159 0.52 1.08 -6.39
C ALA A 159 0.22 1.94 -5.15
N SER A 160 1.16 2.82 -4.75
CA SER A 160 1.00 3.69 -3.58
C SER A 160 -0.16 4.67 -3.71
N ARG A 161 -0.51 5.07 -4.95
CA ARG A 161 -1.68 5.91 -5.25
C ARG A 161 -2.95 5.09 -5.44
N GLY A 162 -2.86 4.00 -6.19
CA GLY A 162 -4.04 3.24 -6.59
C GLY A 162 -4.66 2.39 -5.48
N VAL A 163 -3.85 1.78 -4.60
CA VAL A 163 -4.38 0.95 -3.51
C VAL A 163 -5.23 1.78 -2.54
N PRO A 164 -4.77 2.96 -2.03
CA PRO A 164 -5.63 3.83 -1.23
C PRO A 164 -6.90 4.24 -1.95
N SER A 165 -6.80 4.58 -3.24
CA SER A 165 -7.96 4.97 -4.05
C SER A 165 -9.00 3.85 -4.13
N LEU A 166 -8.58 2.60 -4.36
CA LEU A 166 -9.45 1.43 -4.36
C LEU A 166 -10.13 1.23 -3.00
N VAL A 167 -9.39 1.36 -1.90
CA VAL A 167 -9.95 1.24 -0.55
C VAL A 167 -11.02 2.31 -0.31
N ILE A 168 -10.75 3.56 -0.66
CA ILE A 168 -11.70 4.65 -0.47
C ILE A 168 -12.97 4.40 -1.32
N SER A 169 -12.79 4.13 -2.62
CA SER A 169 -13.90 3.98 -3.57
C SER A 169 -14.76 2.74 -3.33
N HIS A 170 -14.20 1.67 -2.77
CA HIS A 170 -14.94 0.41 -2.58
C HIS A 170 -15.34 0.12 -1.13
N LEU A 171 -14.66 0.70 -0.13
CA LEU A 171 -15.02 0.54 1.28
C LEU A 171 -15.71 1.78 1.84
N TYR A 172 -15.05 2.93 1.87
CA TYR A 172 -15.57 4.12 2.57
C TYR A 172 -16.74 4.77 1.83
N THR A 173 -16.58 5.02 0.53
CA THR A 173 -17.62 5.65 -0.29
C THR A 173 -18.93 4.86 -0.27
N PRO A 174 -18.95 3.52 -0.47
CA PRO A 174 -20.20 2.76 -0.43
C PRO A 174 -20.81 2.64 0.97
N LEU A 175 -20.03 2.85 2.04
CA LEU A 175 -20.52 2.92 3.42
C LEU A 175 -21.03 4.32 3.80
N GLY A 176 -20.89 5.31 2.92
CA GLY A 176 -21.24 6.71 3.22
C GLY A 176 -20.31 7.35 4.25
N LEU A 177 -19.10 6.82 4.40
CA LEU A 177 -18.10 7.31 5.35
C LEU A 177 -17.11 8.25 4.65
N PRO A 178 -16.60 9.28 5.35
CA PRO A 178 -15.51 10.08 4.82
C PRO A 178 -14.25 9.23 4.69
N ALA A 179 -13.39 9.58 3.72
CA ALA A 179 -12.05 9.02 3.66
C ALA A 179 -11.29 9.37 4.96
N PRO A 180 -10.53 8.43 5.55
CA PRO A 180 -9.75 8.71 6.75
C PRO A 180 -8.61 9.68 6.44
N ASP A 181 -8.14 10.43 7.44
CA ASP A 181 -6.93 11.23 7.31
C ASP A 181 -5.70 10.32 7.50
N PHE A 182 -5.13 9.85 6.39
CA PHE A 182 -3.96 8.95 6.38
C PHE A 182 -2.74 9.55 5.69
N GLN A 183 -2.85 10.76 5.15
CA GLN A 183 -1.83 11.33 4.28
C GLN A 183 -0.63 11.83 5.08
N ILE A 184 0.52 11.21 4.84
CA ILE A 184 1.81 11.73 5.28
C ILE A 184 2.33 12.69 4.23
N LYS A 185 2.70 13.89 4.68
CA LYS A 185 3.22 14.96 3.81
C LYS A 185 4.74 15.04 3.94
N GLY A 186 5.45 14.77 2.86
CA GLY A 186 6.84 15.18 2.72
C GLY A 186 6.93 16.68 2.47
N ARG A 187 7.97 17.34 2.98
CA ARG A 187 8.29 18.72 2.57
C ARG A 187 9.27 18.68 1.40
N PRO A 188 9.04 19.45 0.32
CA PRO A 188 10.04 19.66 -0.71
C PRO A 188 11.29 20.27 -0.06
N ARG A 189 12.47 19.74 -0.38
CA ARG A 189 13.72 20.45 -0.08
C ARG A 189 14.08 21.23 -1.33
N GLY A 190 14.04 22.57 -1.24
CA GLY A 190 14.63 23.41 -2.28
C GLY A 190 16.09 23.00 -2.48
N GLY A 191 16.52 22.89 -3.73
CA GLY A 191 17.90 22.51 -4.08
C GLY A 191 18.90 23.36 -3.30
N CYS A 192 19.86 22.68 -2.64
CA CYS A 192 21.12 23.30 -2.29
C CYS A 192 22.04 23.26 -3.51
#